data_AF-A0AA47N544-F1
#
_entry.id   AF-A0AA47N544-F1
#
_cell.length_a   1.000
_cell.length_b   1.000
_cell.length_c   1.000
_cell.angle_alpha   90.00
_cell.angle_beta   90.00
_cell.angle_gamma   90.00
#
_symmetry.space_group_name_H-M   'P 1'
#
loop_
_entity.id
_entity.type
_entity.pdbx_description
1 polymer ?
#
loop_
_entity_poly.entity_id
_entity_poly.type
_entity_poly.pdbx_seq_one_letter_code
_entity_poly.pdbx_strand_id
1 'polypeptide(L)'
;MLTLSSVFKQKAYVMLFDESLNHYIQSKQMDMHVRLWEGADVKTKYIGSEFMGHSTALDIVGKMSNLLSEIGVTNLIQISMDGPNVNWKVFDILQKSVQKDVGKLLVNIGSCGLHTLHNAFRDGCKSTGWEVEHALSSIYWLFHDCPARHEDFVTATGYSTNMLRFCKHRWIENVNVSERGMLLWPHVKAYVEMVGKGELPNPRVKSFEALKDRCADPLLIVKVEIFNSVAREVTPFQTDKPMLPFLSEDMFKLMKGLMGRFLKEKPLKEATSTLKLLHVAFQDSSLHKDASKIDIGFAAETTLNKLKSSKKISERQVLEIKMDCKKFLITMTDKLLKTGPVHHQLVRSMQCLDPRRMAVSKELCVPQMRKMLHTLVGAKHVEESVCDNILREFSEFCDSAALQANFREFDPKTDRVDNLLYETMGSKPSFSSVWDVVKVLLVLSHGQASVERGFSINKEMIVENQKEKSLVAQRLIVDHVRSVGGINKVEITKELLLSAAGARQKYHGYLDEEKRKKERQGIDMKRKALTDELDDLKKKRARMETDISALQKSADEYAEKAEATGKLTFITESNSFRRTAKEKKVSLLEIEKQIDAKLTEMRK
;
A
#
# COMPACT_ATOMS: atom_id res chain seq x y z
N MET A 1 -18.58 -11.21 18.98
CA MET A 1 -17.82 -10.18 18.22
C MET A 1 -16.53 -9.87 18.96
N LEU A 2 -15.39 -9.77 18.27
CA LEU A 2 -14.15 -9.32 18.91
C LEU A 2 -14.34 -7.86 19.30
N THR A 3 -14.47 -7.56 20.59
CA THR A 3 -14.62 -6.17 21.05
C THR A 3 -13.27 -5.48 20.97
N LEU A 4 -13.23 -4.18 20.69
CA LEU A 4 -11.97 -3.40 20.73
C LEU A 4 -11.26 -3.58 22.08
N SER A 5 -12.03 -3.68 23.18
CA SER A 5 -11.52 -3.98 24.52
C SER A 5 -10.88 -5.36 24.69
N SER A 6 -11.20 -6.34 23.84
CA SER A 6 -10.57 -7.66 23.88
C SER A 6 -9.21 -7.70 23.18
N VAL A 7 -8.90 -6.71 22.32
CA VAL A 7 -7.56 -6.51 21.77
C VAL A 7 -6.60 -6.09 22.88
N PHE A 8 -7.03 -5.20 23.77
CA PHE A 8 -6.22 -4.76 24.92
C PHE A 8 -5.77 -5.93 25.83
N LYS A 9 -6.60 -6.99 25.93
CA LYS A 9 -6.30 -8.19 26.73
C LYS A 9 -5.29 -9.12 26.07
N GLN A 10 -4.96 -8.92 24.80
CA GLN A 10 -3.97 -9.74 24.10
C GLN A 10 -2.57 -9.41 24.61
N LYS A 11 -1.73 -10.44 24.78
CA LYS A 11 -0.30 -10.24 25.08
C LYS A 11 0.43 -9.48 23.97
N ALA A 12 -0.05 -9.62 22.74
CA ALA A 12 0.64 -9.24 21.52
C ALA A 12 -0.38 -9.02 20.40
N TYR A 13 -0.30 -7.89 19.70
CA TYR A 13 -1.05 -7.70 18.46
C TYR A 13 -0.26 -6.86 17.44
N VAL A 14 -0.66 -6.99 16.19
CA VAL A 14 -0.15 -6.22 15.05
C VAL A 14 -1.29 -5.40 14.47
N MET A 15 -1.05 -4.13 14.21
CA MET A 15 -1.99 -3.28 13.48
C MET A 15 -1.65 -3.34 11.99
N LEU A 16 -2.66 -3.46 11.15
CA LEU A 16 -2.52 -3.38 9.70
C LEU A 16 -3.44 -2.27 9.19
N PHE A 17 -2.97 -1.51 8.23
CA PHE A 17 -3.80 -0.53 7.54
C PHE A 17 -3.41 -0.44 6.08
N ASP A 18 -4.39 -0.06 5.25
CA ASP A 18 -4.20 0.27 3.85
C ASP A 18 -5.28 1.28 3.44
N GLU A 19 -5.05 2.01 2.35
CA GLU A 19 -5.94 3.04 1.85
C GLU A 19 -6.46 2.70 0.45
N SER A 20 -7.74 2.95 0.20
CA SER A 20 -8.32 2.82 -1.12
C SER A 20 -9.32 3.93 -1.40
N LEU A 21 -9.45 4.32 -2.67
CA LEU A 21 -10.46 5.28 -3.07
C LEU A 21 -11.85 4.61 -3.02
N ASN A 22 -12.74 5.16 -2.20
CA ASN A 22 -14.14 4.83 -2.25
C ASN A 22 -14.84 5.69 -3.30
N HIS A 23 -15.15 5.10 -4.46
CA HIS A 23 -15.73 5.81 -5.61
C HIS A 23 -17.14 6.37 -5.36
N TYR A 24 -17.87 5.88 -4.37
CA TYR A 24 -19.24 6.35 -4.10
C TYR A 24 -19.24 7.46 -3.05
N ILE A 25 -18.44 7.29 -1.99
CA ILE A 25 -18.29 8.31 -0.94
C ILE A 25 -17.36 9.45 -1.39
N GLN A 26 -16.57 9.24 -2.45
CA GLN A 26 -15.59 10.20 -2.97
C GLN A 26 -14.54 10.61 -1.92
N SER A 27 -14.14 9.65 -1.09
CA SER A 27 -13.13 9.80 -0.05
C SER A 27 -12.15 8.64 -0.05
N LYS A 28 -10.96 8.86 0.51
CA LYS A 28 -10.02 7.79 0.82
C LYS A 28 -10.55 7.05 2.04
N GLN A 29 -10.78 5.76 1.88
CA GLN A 29 -11.15 4.85 2.94
C GLN A 29 -9.88 4.14 3.42
N MET A 30 -9.52 4.36 4.67
CA MET A 30 -8.44 3.66 5.35
C MET A 30 -9.04 2.53 6.18
N ASP A 31 -8.85 1.29 5.74
CA ASP A 31 -9.28 0.11 6.49
C ASP A 31 -8.22 -0.25 7.52
N MET A 32 -8.65 -0.53 8.75
CA MET A 32 -7.78 -0.91 9.84
C MET A 32 -8.14 -2.31 10.34
N HIS A 33 -7.11 -3.13 10.50
CA HIS A 33 -7.20 -4.50 10.97
C HIS A 33 -6.24 -4.73 12.13
N VAL A 34 -6.55 -5.73 12.95
CA VAL A 34 -5.62 -6.27 13.94
C VAL A 34 -5.36 -7.73 13.67
N ARG A 35 -4.11 -8.12 13.84
CA ARG A 35 -3.68 -9.52 13.81
C ARG A 35 -3.26 -9.93 15.21
N LEU A 36 -3.87 -11.01 15.71
CA LEU A 36 -3.76 -11.48 17.09
C LEU A 36 -4.02 -13.00 17.16
N TRP A 37 -3.74 -13.60 18.32
CA TRP A 37 -4.07 -14.99 18.60
C TRP A 37 -5.53 -15.15 19.02
N GLU A 38 -6.23 -16.12 18.43
CA GLU A 38 -7.56 -16.56 18.85
C GLU A 38 -7.56 -18.09 18.97
N GLY A 39 -7.52 -18.58 20.22
CA GLY A 39 -7.32 -20.01 20.47
C GLY A 39 -5.92 -20.46 20.03
N ALA A 40 -5.88 -21.43 19.12
CA ALA A 40 -4.66 -22.00 18.56
C ALA A 40 -4.17 -21.32 17.26
N ASP A 41 -4.87 -20.29 16.79
CA ASP A 41 -4.64 -19.69 15.47
C ASP A 41 -4.28 -18.22 15.59
N VAL A 42 -3.37 -17.75 14.74
CA VAL A 42 -3.25 -16.33 14.43
C VAL A 42 -4.31 -15.95 13.40
N LYS A 43 -5.09 -14.91 13.70
CA LYS A 43 -6.13 -14.38 12.80
C LYS A 43 -6.02 -12.88 12.65
N THR A 44 -6.41 -12.40 11.47
CA THR A 44 -6.53 -10.98 11.15
C THR A 44 -8.02 -10.62 11.18
N LYS A 45 -8.41 -9.57 11.91
CA LYS A 45 -9.80 -9.10 12.01
C LYS A 45 -9.92 -7.63 11.64
N TYR A 46 -10.98 -7.29 10.92
CA TYR A 46 -11.31 -5.91 10.63
C TYR A 46 -11.85 -5.24 11.90
N ILE A 47 -11.36 -4.04 12.20
CA ILE A 47 -11.78 -3.31 13.41
C ILE A 47 -12.43 -1.96 13.12
N GLY A 48 -12.30 -1.44 11.89
CA GLY A 48 -12.96 -0.23 11.47
C GLY A 48 -12.33 0.38 10.23
N SER A 49 -12.98 1.41 9.70
CA SER A 49 -12.42 2.26 8.67
C SER A 49 -12.55 3.72 9.06
N GLU A 50 -11.57 4.50 8.64
CA GLU A 50 -11.60 5.96 8.71
C GLU A 50 -11.65 6.53 7.30
N PHE A 51 -12.35 7.66 7.14
CA PHE A 51 -12.50 8.33 5.85
C PHE A 51 -11.83 9.70 5.88
N MET A 52 -11.14 10.03 4.79
CA MET A 52 -10.39 11.27 4.67
C MET A 52 -10.30 11.75 3.22
N GLY A 53 -10.18 13.07 3.03
CA GLY A 53 -9.90 13.66 1.71
C GLY A 53 -8.40 13.64 1.42
N HIS A 54 -7.62 14.27 2.30
CA HIS A 54 -6.15 14.22 2.27
C HIS A 54 -5.64 13.04 3.10
N SER A 55 -4.56 12.42 2.62
CA SER A 55 -3.81 11.40 3.37
C SER A 55 -2.33 11.74 3.42
N THR A 56 -2.02 12.86 4.06
CA THR A 56 -0.64 13.08 4.53
C THR A 56 -0.34 12.14 5.69
N ALA A 57 0.94 11.97 6.03
CA ALA A 57 1.31 11.12 7.16
C ALA A 57 0.67 11.59 8.48
N LEU A 58 0.49 12.91 8.66
CA LEU A 58 -0.16 13.47 9.86
C LEU A 58 -1.66 13.17 9.88
N ASP A 59 -2.34 13.22 8.72
CA ASP A 59 -3.76 12.88 8.62
C ASP A 59 -4.00 11.42 9.01
N ILE A 60 -3.21 10.51 8.42
CA ILE A 60 -3.28 9.07 8.71
C ILE A 60 -3.03 8.80 10.19
N VAL A 61 -1.97 9.37 10.76
CA VAL A 61 -1.66 9.21 12.19
C VAL A 61 -2.80 9.72 13.05
N GLY A 62 -3.34 10.92 12.77
CA GLY A 62 -4.45 11.48 13.54
C GLY A 62 -5.68 10.56 13.55
N LYS A 63 -5.99 9.94 12.41
CA LYS A 63 -7.09 8.97 12.29
C LYS A 63 -6.79 7.65 13.01
N MET A 64 -5.58 7.11 12.86
CA MET A 64 -5.16 5.89 13.55
C MET A 64 -5.10 6.08 15.08
N SER A 65 -4.68 7.25 15.56
CA SER A 65 -4.56 7.56 16.98
C SER A 65 -5.91 7.48 17.72
N ASN A 66 -7.02 7.82 17.07
CA ASN A 66 -8.35 7.67 17.66
C ASN A 66 -8.62 6.20 18.02
N LEU A 67 -8.34 5.29 17.09
CA LEU A 67 -8.54 3.86 17.30
C LEU A 67 -7.52 3.28 18.28
N LEU A 68 -6.26 3.68 18.18
CA LEU A 68 -5.19 3.28 19.10
C LEU A 68 -5.47 3.72 20.54
N SER A 69 -6.19 4.84 20.74
CA SER A 69 -6.63 5.28 22.07
C SER A 69 -7.65 4.33 22.71
N GLU A 70 -8.45 3.64 21.90
CA GLU A 70 -9.45 2.67 22.37
C GLU A 70 -8.85 1.28 22.63
N ILE A 71 -7.95 0.81 21.76
CA ILE A 71 -7.35 -0.54 21.86
C ILE A 71 -6.08 -0.59 22.71
N GLY A 72 -5.42 0.56 22.93
CA GLY A 72 -4.19 0.71 23.69
C GLY A 72 -2.92 0.28 22.93
N VAL A 73 -1.81 0.95 23.18
CA VAL A 73 -0.52 0.73 22.48
C VAL A 73 0.44 -0.21 23.21
N THR A 74 0.15 -0.60 24.45
CA THR A 74 1.06 -1.36 25.33
C THR A 74 1.55 -2.69 24.74
N ASN A 75 0.66 -3.37 24.00
CA ASN A 75 0.88 -4.70 23.42
C ASN A 75 1.01 -4.66 21.89
N LEU A 76 1.15 -3.46 21.31
CA LEU A 76 1.39 -3.27 19.88
C LEU A 76 2.85 -3.60 19.56
N ILE A 77 3.06 -4.60 18.70
CA ILE A 77 4.42 -5.07 18.35
C ILE A 77 4.85 -4.58 16.98
N GLN A 78 3.92 -4.47 16.02
CA GLN A 78 4.22 -4.08 14.65
C GLN A 78 3.05 -3.26 14.07
N ILE A 79 3.39 -2.32 13.19
CA ILE A 79 2.47 -1.74 12.22
C ILE A 79 2.84 -2.31 10.85
N SER A 80 1.92 -3.05 10.25
CA SER A 80 2.07 -3.60 8.91
C SER A 80 1.41 -2.66 7.90
N MET A 81 2.15 -2.35 6.84
CA MET A 81 1.76 -1.38 5.81
C MET A 81 2.42 -1.72 4.47
N ASP A 82 1.98 -1.09 3.39
CA ASP A 82 2.68 -1.10 2.10
C ASP A 82 3.89 -0.13 2.08
N GLY A 83 4.58 -0.03 0.94
CA GLY A 83 5.88 0.64 0.82
C GLY A 83 5.96 2.13 0.42
N PRO A 84 4.89 2.93 0.25
CA PRO A 84 5.00 4.37 -0.03
C PRO A 84 5.72 5.15 1.07
N ASN A 85 6.41 6.22 0.68
CA ASN A 85 7.12 7.11 1.62
C ASN A 85 6.22 7.72 2.69
N VAL A 86 4.95 7.97 2.37
CA VAL A 86 3.96 8.48 3.32
C VAL A 86 3.76 7.49 4.48
N ASN A 87 3.68 6.19 4.18
CA ASN A 87 3.44 5.17 5.20
C ASN A 87 4.70 4.90 6.03
N TRP A 88 5.89 4.97 5.44
CA TRP A 88 7.14 5.02 6.21
C TRP A 88 7.16 6.19 7.20
N LYS A 89 6.69 7.37 6.78
CA LYS A 89 6.58 8.52 7.68
C LYS A 89 5.55 8.31 8.79
N VAL A 90 4.42 7.65 8.51
CA VAL A 90 3.42 7.25 9.51
C VAL A 90 4.06 6.33 10.55
N PHE A 91 4.79 5.30 10.12
CA PHE A 91 5.51 4.40 11.00
C PHE A 91 6.50 5.16 11.90
N ASP A 92 7.32 6.05 11.34
CA ASP A 92 8.28 6.83 12.12
C ASP A 92 7.62 7.70 13.21
N ILE A 93 6.45 8.28 12.91
CA ILE A 93 5.71 9.11 13.87
C ILE A 93 5.11 8.24 14.97
N LEU A 94 4.42 7.16 14.60
CA LEU A 94 3.79 6.25 15.58
C LEU A 94 4.83 5.55 16.44
N GLN A 95 5.95 5.12 15.86
CA GLN A 95 7.08 4.55 16.58
C GLN A 95 7.57 5.46 17.71
N LYS A 96 7.73 6.76 17.43
CA LYS A 96 8.16 7.74 18.44
C LYS A 96 7.11 7.91 19.54
N SER A 97 5.82 7.89 19.18
CA SER A 97 4.73 7.94 20.18
C SER A 97 4.77 6.70 21.08
N VAL A 98 4.81 5.50 20.50
CA VAL A 98 4.84 4.23 21.24
C VAL A 98 6.08 4.16 22.15
N GLN A 99 7.24 4.59 21.66
CA GLN A 99 8.46 4.63 22.47
C GLN A 99 8.33 5.61 23.64
N LYS A 100 7.69 6.77 23.44
CA LYS A 100 7.44 7.74 24.51
C LYS A 100 6.45 7.20 25.54
N ASP A 101 5.40 6.54 25.10
CA ASP A 101 4.27 6.13 25.95
C ASP A 101 4.54 4.83 26.71
N VAL A 102 5.26 3.88 26.11
CA VAL A 102 5.46 2.52 26.65
C VAL A 102 6.95 2.16 26.79
N GLY A 103 7.86 2.95 26.22
CA GLY A 103 9.30 2.66 26.26
C GLY A 103 9.77 1.55 25.32
N LYS A 104 8.88 0.97 24.51
CA LYS A 104 9.12 -0.13 23.56
C LYS A 104 9.33 0.39 22.14
N LEU A 105 10.02 -0.40 21.31
CA LEU A 105 10.16 -0.14 19.88
C LEU A 105 9.28 -1.12 19.09
N LEU A 106 8.58 -0.63 18.07
CA LEU A 106 7.91 -1.49 17.10
C LEU A 106 8.93 -2.30 16.30
N VAL A 107 8.60 -3.55 16.06
CA VAL A 107 9.40 -4.49 15.28
C VAL A 107 9.20 -4.18 13.79
N ASN A 108 10.28 -3.79 13.12
CA ASN A 108 10.29 -3.52 11.69
C ASN A 108 10.84 -4.71 10.89
N ILE A 109 9.99 -5.29 10.04
CA ILE A 109 10.33 -6.39 9.12
C ILE A 109 10.18 -6.00 7.64
N GLY A 110 10.08 -4.69 7.37
CA GLY A 110 9.85 -4.15 6.04
C GLY A 110 8.38 -3.87 5.74
N SER A 111 8.13 -3.34 4.54
CA SER A 111 6.79 -3.17 3.99
C SER A 111 6.23 -4.47 3.41
N CYS A 112 4.97 -4.47 3.01
CA CYS A 112 4.30 -5.59 2.35
C CYS A 112 5.16 -6.25 1.25
N GLY A 113 5.47 -7.54 1.42
CA GLY A 113 6.25 -8.31 0.45
C GLY A 113 5.57 -8.43 -0.92
N LEU A 114 4.23 -8.48 -0.94
CA LEU A 114 3.45 -8.56 -2.17
C LEU A 114 3.61 -7.31 -3.05
N HIS A 115 3.48 -6.12 -2.45
CA HIS A 115 3.71 -4.85 -3.14
C HIS A 115 5.14 -4.74 -3.64
N THR A 116 6.11 -5.23 -2.86
CA THR A 116 7.52 -5.30 -3.25
C THR A 116 7.71 -6.13 -4.53
N LEU A 117 7.10 -7.31 -4.61
CA LEU A 117 7.15 -8.18 -5.80
C LEU A 117 6.49 -7.53 -7.02
N HIS A 118 5.27 -6.99 -6.87
CA HIS A 118 4.57 -6.32 -7.97
C HIS A 118 5.33 -5.10 -8.49
N ASN A 119 5.89 -4.28 -7.59
CA ASN A 119 6.67 -3.11 -7.96
C ASN A 119 7.98 -3.52 -8.67
N ALA A 120 8.68 -4.53 -8.19
CA ALA A 120 9.90 -5.02 -8.83
C ALA A 120 9.64 -5.60 -10.21
N PHE A 121 8.57 -6.39 -10.35
CA PHE A 121 8.18 -6.94 -11.65
C PHE A 121 7.76 -5.83 -12.62
N ARG A 122 6.97 -4.84 -12.16
CA ARG A 122 6.60 -3.66 -12.97
C ARG A 122 7.83 -2.91 -13.43
N ASP A 123 8.73 -2.54 -12.52
CA ASP A 123 9.92 -1.74 -12.80
C ASP A 123 10.83 -2.51 -13.79
N GLY A 124 10.95 -3.83 -13.59
CA GLY A 124 11.62 -4.73 -14.52
C GLY A 124 11.01 -4.72 -15.91
N CYS A 125 9.69 -4.90 -16.05
CA CYS A 125 9.02 -4.88 -17.36
C CYS A 125 9.09 -3.51 -18.01
N LYS A 126 8.94 -2.41 -17.26
CA LYS A 126 9.07 -1.04 -17.79
C LYS A 126 10.48 -0.74 -18.30
N SER A 127 11.51 -1.37 -17.72
CA SER A 127 12.90 -1.17 -18.16
C SER A 127 13.16 -1.60 -19.60
N THR A 128 12.35 -2.50 -20.17
CA THR A 128 12.50 -2.98 -21.55
C THR A 128 11.86 -2.08 -22.59
N GLY A 129 10.93 -1.20 -22.19
CA GLY A 129 10.16 -0.38 -23.14
C GLY A 129 9.16 -1.17 -23.99
N TRP A 130 8.84 -2.43 -23.66
CA TRP A 130 7.94 -3.26 -24.47
C TRP A 130 6.46 -2.81 -24.46
N GLU A 131 6.05 -2.02 -23.46
CA GLU A 131 4.68 -1.51 -23.28
C GLU A 131 3.58 -2.61 -23.31
N VAL A 132 3.88 -3.78 -22.74
CA VAL A 132 2.93 -4.90 -22.60
C VAL A 132 1.63 -4.46 -21.89
N GLU A 133 1.76 -3.63 -20.84
CA GLU A 133 0.61 -3.01 -20.15
C GLU A 133 -0.30 -2.28 -21.15
N HIS A 134 0.28 -1.46 -22.04
CA HIS A 134 -0.47 -0.62 -22.95
C HIS A 134 -1.19 -1.45 -24.01
N ALA A 135 -0.53 -2.48 -24.55
CA ALA A 135 -1.14 -3.40 -25.50
C ALA A 135 -2.35 -4.13 -24.87
N LEU A 136 -2.16 -4.78 -23.72
CA LEU A 136 -3.23 -5.53 -23.04
C LEU A 136 -4.37 -4.62 -22.56
N SER A 137 -4.04 -3.43 -22.05
CA SER A 137 -5.06 -2.45 -21.64
C SER A 137 -5.88 -1.95 -22.84
N SER A 138 -5.25 -1.76 -24.00
CA SER A 138 -5.92 -1.26 -25.20
C SER A 138 -6.94 -2.27 -25.75
N ILE A 139 -6.67 -3.57 -25.64
CA ILE A 139 -7.63 -4.63 -25.98
C ILE A 139 -8.92 -4.43 -25.17
N TYR A 140 -8.82 -4.26 -23.85
CA TYR A 140 -10.00 -4.04 -23.00
C TYR A 140 -10.71 -2.72 -23.31
N TRP A 141 -9.99 -1.60 -23.31
CA TRP A 141 -10.59 -0.28 -23.48
C TRP A 141 -11.17 -0.04 -24.88
N LEU A 142 -10.76 -0.80 -25.88
CA LEU A 142 -11.42 -0.77 -27.19
C LEU A 142 -12.86 -1.27 -27.09
N PHE A 143 -13.16 -2.27 -26.28
CA PHE A 143 -14.51 -2.88 -26.24
C PHE A 143 -15.31 -2.56 -24.97
N HIS A 144 -14.67 -2.00 -23.94
CA HIS A 144 -15.33 -1.61 -22.69
C HIS A 144 -16.42 -0.56 -22.89
N ASP A 145 -17.58 -0.77 -22.27
CA ASP A 145 -18.77 0.09 -22.33
C ASP A 145 -19.19 0.48 -23.76
N CYS A 146 -18.89 -0.35 -24.76
CA CYS A 146 -19.16 -0.06 -26.16
C CYS A 146 -19.82 -1.26 -26.86
N PRO A 147 -21.14 -1.46 -26.67
CA PRO A 147 -21.87 -2.59 -27.22
C PRO A 147 -21.75 -2.72 -28.74
N ALA A 148 -21.83 -1.61 -29.47
CA ALA A 148 -21.70 -1.61 -30.93
C ALA A 148 -20.36 -2.18 -31.41
N ARG A 149 -19.24 -1.76 -30.79
CA ARG A 149 -17.92 -2.29 -31.15
C ARG A 149 -17.76 -3.76 -30.76
N HIS A 150 -18.41 -4.18 -29.69
CA HIS A 150 -18.42 -5.58 -29.29
C HIS A 150 -19.23 -6.43 -30.29
N GLU A 151 -20.39 -5.95 -30.74
CA GLU A 151 -21.20 -6.60 -31.78
C GLU A 151 -20.44 -6.69 -33.11
N ASP A 152 -19.78 -5.61 -33.55
CA ASP A 152 -18.93 -5.59 -34.74
C ASP A 152 -17.81 -6.64 -34.65
N PHE A 153 -17.13 -6.70 -33.49
CA PHE A 153 -16.06 -7.66 -33.25
C PHE A 153 -16.54 -9.11 -33.29
N VAL A 154 -17.66 -9.41 -32.64
CA VAL A 154 -18.27 -10.75 -32.63
C VAL A 154 -18.68 -11.15 -34.04
N THR A 155 -19.38 -10.27 -34.75
CA THR A 155 -19.84 -10.52 -36.12
C THR A 155 -18.66 -10.77 -37.07
N ALA A 156 -17.59 -9.98 -36.93
CA ALA A 156 -16.41 -10.07 -37.78
C ALA A 156 -15.54 -11.30 -37.50
N THR A 157 -15.44 -11.73 -36.24
CA THR A 157 -14.42 -12.72 -35.82
C THR A 157 -15.00 -14.05 -35.33
N GLY A 158 -16.31 -14.10 -35.07
CA GLY A 158 -16.99 -15.24 -34.45
C GLY A 158 -16.67 -15.42 -32.95
N TYR A 159 -15.92 -14.51 -32.33
CA TYR A 159 -15.45 -14.64 -30.94
C TYR A 159 -16.19 -13.68 -29.99
N SER A 160 -16.89 -14.24 -29.00
CA SER A 160 -17.68 -13.49 -27.98
C SER A 160 -17.04 -13.47 -26.60
N THR A 161 -15.79 -13.90 -26.49
CA THR A 161 -15.10 -13.98 -25.22
C THR A 161 -14.78 -12.59 -24.66
N ASN A 162 -15.22 -12.31 -23.42
CA ASN A 162 -14.99 -11.04 -22.76
C ASN A 162 -13.50 -10.70 -22.58
N MET A 163 -13.19 -9.42 -22.78
CA MET A 163 -11.88 -8.83 -22.55
C MET A 163 -11.64 -8.61 -21.05
N LEU A 164 -10.43 -8.89 -20.56
CA LEU A 164 -10.08 -8.68 -19.15
C LEU A 164 -9.33 -7.35 -18.96
N ARG A 165 -9.65 -6.64 -17.88
CA ARG A 165 -9.00 -5.37 -17.52
C ARG A 165 -7.63 -5.62 -16.90
N PHE A 166 -6.60 -4.98 -17.44
CA PHE A 166 -5.26 -4.97 -16.83
C PHE A 166 -5.25 -4.16 -15.51
N CYS A 167 -4.78 -4.79 -14.42
CA CYS A 167 -4.63 -4.16 -13.12
C CYS A 167 -3.26 -3.50 -12.97
N LYS A 168 -3.21 -2.16 -12.94
CA LYS A 168 -1.97 -1.38 -12.88
C LYS A 168 -1.18 -1.49 -11.57
N HIS A 169 -1.84 -1.89 -10.49
CA HIS A 169 -1.22 -2.02 -9.16
C HIS A 169 -0.79 -3.47 -8.86
N ARG A 170 -1.32 -4.46 -9.58
CA ARG A 170 -1.07 -5.90 -9.34
C ARG A 170 -0.56 -6.58 -10.60
N TRP A 171 0.66 -6.24 -10.99
CA TRP A 171 1.22 -6.64 -12.29
C TRP A 171 1.32 -8.15 -12.49
N ILE A 172 1.63 -8.90 -11.43
CA ILE A 172 1.84 -10.35 -11.48
C ILE A 172 0.49 -11.07 -11.62
N GLU A 173 -0.61 -10.50 -11.10
CA GLU A 173 -1.95 -11.09 -11.24
C GLU A 173 -2.46 -11.01 -12.68
N ASN A 174 -1.89 -10.15 -13.53
CA ASN A 174 -2.30 -10.00 -14.94
C ASN A 174 -1.89 -11.16 -15.85
N VAL A 175 -1.40 -12.29 -15.33
CA VAL A 175 -1.15 -13.50 -16.12
C VAL A 175 -2.44 -13.99 -16.80
N ASN A 176 -3.59 -13.89 -16.11
CA ASN A 176 -4.88 -14.22 -16.73
C ASN A 176 -5.27 -13.22 -17.85
N VAL A 177 -4.97 -11.93 -17.67
CA VAL A 177 -5.22 -10.88 -18.67
C VAL A 177 -4.34 -11.10 -19.90
N SER A 178 -3.08 -11.43 -19.71
CA SER A 178 -2.15 -11.70 -20.81
C SER A 178 -2.48 -12.99 -21.56
N GLU A 179 -2.84 -14.07 -20.86
CA GLU A 179 -3.34 -15.31 -21.48
C GLU A 179 -4.59 -15.05 -22.32
N ARG A 180 -5.56 -14.31 -21.76
CA ARG A 180 -6.77 -13.91 -22.48
C ARG A 180 -6.42 -13.03 -23.68
N GLY A 181 -5.50 -12.08 -23.51
CA GLY A 181 -5.02 -11.21 -24.58
C GLY A 181 -4.36 -12.01 -25.71
N MET A 182 -3.52 -12.99 -25.41
CA MET A 182 -2.89 -13.87 -26.40
C MET A 182 -3.91 -14.73 -27.14
N LEU A 183 -4.90 -15.30 -26.43
CA LEU A 183 -5.99 -16.06 -27.04
C LEU A 183 -6.77 -15.21 -28.05
N LEU A 184 -7.05 -13.94 -27.70
CA LEU A 184 -7.84 -13.03 -28.53
C LEU A 184 -7.01 -12.33 -29.61
N TRP A 185 -5.68 -12.39 -29.55
CA TRP A 185 -4.79 -11.63 -30.41
C TRP A 185 -5.01 -11.85 -31.92
N PRO A 186 -5.20 -13.10 -32.43
CA PRO A 186 -5.49 -13.32 -33.84
C PRO A 186 -6.80 -12.64 -34.29
N HIS A 187 -7.82 -12.65 -33.43
CA HIS A 187 -9.12 -12.05 -33.70
C HIS A 187 -9.05 -10.52 -33.65
N VAL A 188 -8.29 -9.96 -32.70
CA VAL A 188 -8.01 -8.52 -32.64
C VAL A 188 -7.29 -8.06 -33.91
N LYS A 189 -6.32 -8.83 -34.42
CA LYS A 189 -5.66 -8.54 -35.70
C LYS A 189 -6.65 -8.51 -36.86
N ALA A 190 -7.49 -9.54 -36.98
CA ALA A 190 -8.52 -9.60 -38.02
C ALA A 190 -9.47 -8.39 -37.96
N TYR A 191 -9.94 -8.02 -36.77
CA TYR A 191 -10.77 -6.83 -36.57
C TYR A 191 -10.07 -5.53 -37.03
N VAL A 192 -8.81 -5.32 -36.62
CA VAL A 192 -8.02 -4.15 -37.02
C VAL A 192 -7.81 -4.10 -38.54
N GLU A 193 -7.56 -5.26 -39.17
CA GLU A 193 -7.42 -5.38 -40.63
C GLU A 193 -8.72 -5.03 -41.36
N MET A 194 -9.88 -5.52 -40.89
CA MET A 194 -11.18 -5.22 -41.49
C MET A 194 -11.54 -3.73 -41.37
N VAL A 195 -11.27 -3.11 -40.21
CA VAL A 195 -11.40 -1.66 -40.05
C VAL A 195 -10.45 -0.91 -41.01
N GLY A 196 -9.22 -1.40 -41.16
CA GLY A 196 -8.23 -0.83 -42.09
C GLY A 196 -8.65 -0.89 -43.56
N LYS A 197 -9.43 -1.90 -43.95
CA LYS A 197 -10.02 -2.06 -45.29
C LYS A 197 -11.31 -1.25 -45.49
N GLY A 198 -11.86 -0.66 -44.43
CA GLY A 198 -13.15 0.05 -44.47
C GLY A 198 -14.38 -0.87 -44.40
N GLU A 199 -14.20 -2.16 -44.09
CA GLU A 199 -15.29 -3.13 -43.93
C GLU A 199 -16.05 -2.95 -42.61
N LEU A 200 -15.41 -2.33 -41.61
CA LEU A 200 -15.99 -1.99 -40.31
C LEU A 200 -15.80 -0.50 -39.98
N PRO A 201 -16.69 0.11 -39.18
CA PRO A 201 -16.54 1.49 -38.74
C PRO A 201 -15.21 1.72 -38.00
N ASN A 202 -14.48 2.79 -38.34
CA ASN A 202 -13.27 3.14 -37.63
C ASN A 202 -13.60 3.73 -36.24
N PRO A 203 -13.13 3.12 -35.13
CA PRO A 203 -13.42 3.61 -33.79
C PRO A 203 -12.88 5.01 -33.46
N ARG A 204 -11.81 5.47 -34.13
CA ARG A 204 -11.12 6.76 -33.89
C ARG A 204 -10.76 7.03 -32.42
N VAL A 205 -10.44 5.97 -31.67
CA VAL A 205 -10.04 6.05 -30.26
C VAL A 205 -8.57 5.66 -30.08
N LYS A 206 -7.94 6.21 -29.03
CA LYS A 206 -6.53 5.94 -28.71
C LYS A 206 -6.20 4.45 -28.58
N SER A 207 -7.11 3.65 -28.02
CA SER A 207 -6.92 2.19 -27.88
C SER A 207 -6.86 1.49 -29.24
N PHE A 208 -7.62 1.95 -30.23
CA PHE A 208 -7.58 1.39 -31.58
C PHE A 208 -6.25 1.71 -32.27
N GLU A 209 -5.82 2.98 -32.25
CA GLU A 209 -4.54 3.38 -32.85
C GLU A 209 -3.36 2.65 -32.20
N ALA A 210 -3.38 2.52 -30.87
CA ALA A 210 -2.39 1.72 -30.15
C ALA A 210 -2.35 0.27 -30.63
N LEU A 211 -3.51 -0.39 -30.79
CA LEU A 211 -3.57 -1.77 -31.27
C LEU A 211 -3.12 -1.91 -32.72
N LYS A 212 -3.45 -0.94 -33.58
CA LYS A 212 -2.97 -0.90 -34.97
C LYS A 212 -1.46 -0.92 -35.04
N ASP A 213 -0.78 -0.07 -34.26
CA ASP A 213 0.69 -0.06 -34.17
C ASP A 213 1.24 -1.39 -33.64
N ARG A 214 0.60 -1.97 -32.61
CA ARG A 214 1.03 -3.25 -32.04
C ARG A 214 0.79 -4.44 -32.96
N CYS A 215 -0.19 -4.39 -33.85
CA CYS A 215 -0.42 -5.44 -34.83
C CYS A 215 0.75 -5.58 -35.82
N ALA A 216 1.48 -4.48 -36.06
CA ALA A 216 2.69 -4.44 -36.89
C ALA A 216 3.94 -5.02 -36.20
N ASP A 217 3.96 -5.16 -34.87
CA ASP A 217 5.08 -5.74 -34.13
C ASP A 217 5.02 -7.28 -34.15
N PRO A 218 5.93 -7.97 -34.88
CA PRO A 218 5.94 -9.44 -34.92
C PRO A 218 6.37 -10.07 -33.58
N LEU A 219 6.99 -9.30 -32.67
CA LEU A 219 7.55 -9.80 -31.41
C LEU A 219 6.62 -9.62 -30.21
N LEU A 220 5.43 -9.00 -30.38
CA LEU A 220 4.54 -8.74 -29.24
C LEU A 220 4.21 -10.00 -28.45
N ILE A 221 3.86 -11.10 -29.13
CA ILE A 221 3.54 -12.36 -28.46
C ILE A 221 4.74 -12.89 -27.69
N VAL A 222 5.95 -12.82 -28.25
CA VAL A 222 7.18 -13.21 -27.54
C VAL A 222 7.36 -12.37 -26.26
N LYS A 223 7.16 -11.05 -26.34
CA LYS A 223 7.25 -10.14 -25.18
C LYS A 223 6.23 -10.51 -24.09
N VAL A 224 5.00 -10.87 -24.47
CA VAL A 224 3.94 -11.32 -23.55
C VAL A 224 4.26 -12.71 -22.95
N GLU A 225 4.85 -13.62 -23.72
CA GLU A 225 5.28 -14.93 -23.23
C GLU A 225 6.44 -14.80 -22.23
N ILE A 226 7.39 -13.88 -22.46
CA ILE A 226 8.45 -13.58 -21.49
C ILE A 226 7.84 -12.98 -20.21
N PHE A 227 6.94 -12.00 -20.35
CA PHE A 227 6.19 -11.44 -19.24
C PHE A 227 5.55 -12.53 -18.38
N ASN A 228 4.86 -13.49 -19.02
CA ASN A 228 4.22 -14.61 -18.33
C ASN A 228 5.22 -15.59 -17.71
N SER A 229 6.32 -15.88 -18.39
CA SER A 229 7.37 -16.76 -17.88
C SER A 229 7.98 -16.22 -16.59
N VAL A 230 8.25 -14.91 -16.53
CA VAL A 230 8.79 -14.27 -15.33
C VAL A 230 7.71 -14.16 -14.26
N ALA A 231 6.47 -13.78 -14.61
CA ALA A 231 5.38 -13.61 -13.65
C ALA A 231 5.06 -14.91 -12.89
N ARG A 232 5.06 -16.06 -13.57
CA ARG A 232 4.78 -17.36 -12.95
C ARG A 232 5.85 -17.83 -11.98
N GLU A 233 7.11 -17.45 -12.19
CA GLU A 233 8.18 -17.76 -11.24
C GLU A 233 7.99 -17.01 -9.92
N VAL A 234 7.29 -15.87 -9.97
CA VAL A 234 7.02 -14.98 -8.85
C VAL A 234 5.65 -15.34 -8.26
N THR A 235 5.53 -16.53 -7.65
CA THR A 235 4.28 -16.96 -7.02
C THR A 235 3.94 -16.06 -5.82
N PRO A 236 2.70 -15.57 -5.68
CA PRO A 236 2.35 -14.66 -4.59
C PRO A 236 2.32 -15.33 -3.22
N PHE A 237 2.91 -14.67 -2.21
CA PHE A 237 2.76 -14.95 -0.77
C PHE A 237 1.39 -14.50 -0.23
N GLN A 238 0.29 -14.81 -0.91
CA GLN A 238 -1.05 -14.32 -0.57
C GLN A 238 -1.77 -15.28 0.37
N THR A 239 -1.47 -15.22 1.67
CA THR A 239 -2.21 -15.96 2.69
C THR A 239 -2.23 -15.23 4.03
N ASP A 240 -3.26 -15.49 4.84
CA ASP A 240 -3.35 -14.97 6.21
C ASP A 240 -2.59 -15.86 7.21
N LYS A 241 -2.14 -17.05 6.79
CA LYS A 241 -1.35 -17.96 7.62
C LYS A 241 -0.02 -17.29 8.03
N PRO A 242 0.59 -17.63 9.18
CA PRO A 242 1.92 -17.13 9.53
C PRO A 242 3.00 -17.66 8.57
N MET A 243 3.39 -16.87 7.57
CA MET A 243 4.38 -17.29 6.55
C MET A 243 5.79 -16.75 6.76
N LEU A 244 6.02 -15.89 7.75
CA LEU A 244 7.37 -15.37 8.04
C LEU A 244 8.44 -16.46 8.22
N PRO A 245 8.14 -17.63 8.83
CA PRO A 245 9.13 -18.71 8.91
C PRO A 245 9.63 -19.20 7.54
N PHE A 246 8.80 -19.14 6.50
CA PHE A 246 9.14 -19.68 5.18
C PHE A 246 9.70 -18.60 4.23
N LEU A 247 9.38 -17.34 4.49
CA LEU A 247 9.66 -16.20 3.60
C LEU A 247 11.13 -16.08 3.18
N SER A 248 12.08 -16.28 4.10
CA SER A 248 13.51 -16.17 3.80
C SER A 248 13.99 -17.24 2.81
N GLU A 249 13.49 -18.46 2.92
CA GLU A 249 13.83 -19.56 2.03
C GLU A 249 13.15 -19.42 0.67
N ASP A 250 11.88 -19.03 0.66
CA ASP A 250 11.14 -18.81 -0.57
C ASP A 250 11.73 -17.65 -1.39
N MET A 251 12.13 -16.56 -0.71
CA MET A 251 12.86 -15.45 -1.35
C MET A 251 14.23 -15.88 -1.87
N PHE A 252 14.95 -16.75 -1.15
CA PHE A 252 16.21 -17.30 -1.66
C PHE A 252 16.00 -18.11 -2.94
N LYS A 253 15.00 -18.99 -2.97
CA LYS A 253 14.66 -19.79 -4.16
C LYS A 253 14.27 -18.89 -5.34
N LEU A 254 13.40 -17.91 -5.11
CA LEU A 254 12.97 -16.95 -6.13
C LEU A 254 14.16 -16.16 -6.71
N MET A 255 14.97 -15.54 -5.85
CA MET A 255 16.11 -14.74 -6.30
C MET A 255 17.14 -15.61 -7.04
N LYS A 256 17.40 -16.82 -6.55
CA LYS A 256 18.34 -17.75 -7.19
C LYS A 256 17.83 -18.22 -8.56
N GLY A 257 16.53 -18.45 -8.71
CA GLY A 257 15.89 -18.77 -9.99
C GLY A 257 16.00 -17.63 -11.00
N LEU A 258 15.60 -16.42 -10.60
CA LEU A 258 15.70 -15.21 -11.45
C LEU A 258 17.14 -14.93 -11.88
N MET A 259 18.09 -14.98 -10.95
CA MET A 259 19.52 -14.83 -11.26
C MET A 259 20.02 -15.95 -12.15
N GLY A 260 19.54 -17.18 -11.95
CA GLY A 260 19.86 -18.35 -12.74
C GLY A 260 19.55 -18.21 -14.23
N ARG A 261 18.61 -17.35 -14.60
CA ARG A 261 18.28 -17.07 -16.00
C ARG A 261 19.37 -16.30 -16.74
N PHE A 262 20.14 -15.45 -16.06
CA PHE A 262 21.13 -14.55 -16.68
C PHE A 262 22.56 -14.63 -16.14
N LEU A 263 22.81 -15.24 -14.97
CA LEU A 263 24.15 -15.46 -14.39
C LEU A 263 24.73 -16.83 -14.75
N LYS A 264 26.06 -16.90 -14.77
CA LYS A 264 26.81 -18.18 -14.80
C LYS A 264 26.55 -18.98 -13.53
N GLU A 265 26.73 -20.30 -13.58
CA GLU A 265 26.41 -21.19 -12.45
C GLU A 265 27.30 -20.99 -11.22
N LYS A 266 28.60 -20.67 -11.42
CA LYS A 266 29.59 -20.62 -10.33
C LYS A 266 29.18 -19.67 -9.18
N PRO A 267 28.86 -18.39 -9.42
CA PRO A 267 28.37 -17.48 -8.36
C PRO A 267 27.14 -18.01 -7.60
N LEU A 268 26.25 -18.74 -8.27
CA LEU A 268 25.01 -19.26 -7.67
C LEU A 268 25.23 -20.52 -6.84
N LYS A 269 26.25 -21.33 -7.16
CA LYS A 269 26.66 -22.49 -6.37
C LYS A 269 27.35 -22.06 -5.08
N GLU A 270 28.15 -20.99 -5.12
CA GLU A 270 28.84 -20.43 -3.95
C GLU A 270 27.86 -19.73 -2.96
N ALA A 271 26.73 -19.23 -3.46
CA ALA A 271 25.66 -18.65 -2.67
C ALA A 271 24.80 -19.72 -1.96
N THR A 272 25.32 -20.25 -0.83
CA THR A 272 24.66 -21.31 -0.06
C THR A 272 23.63 -20.84 0.97
N SER A 273 23.45 -19.52 1.14
CA SER A 273 22.48 -18.95 2.08
C SER A 273 21.85 -17.68 1.53
N THR A 274 20.69 -17.28 2.07
CA THR A 274 20.02 -16.01 1.72
C THR A 274 20.99 -14.84 1.85
N LEU A 275 21.74 -14.77 2.96
CA LEU A 275 22.70 -13.68 3.17
C LEU A 275 23.79 -13.66 2.09
N LYS A 276 24.36 -14.81 1.71
CA LYS A 276 25.36 -14.85 0.63
C LYS A 276 24.78 -14.45 -0.71
N LEU A 277 23.53 -14.87 -0.99
CA LEU A 277 22.84 -14.52 -2.23
C LEU A 277 22.61 -13.00 -2.36
N LEU A 278 22.32 -12.31 -1.24
CA LEU A 278 22.19 -10.84 -1.22
C LEU A 278 23.48 -10.11 -1.62
N HIS A 279 24.65 -10.75 -1.47
CA HIS A 279 25.97 -10.18 -1.78
C HIS A 279 26.55 -10.64 -3.11
N VAL A 280 25.82 -11.44 -3.90
CA VAL A 280 26.26 -11.80 -5.26
C VAL A 280 26.31 -10.52 -6.09
N ALA A 281 27.45 -10.25 -6.73
CA ALA A 281 27.64 -9.09 -7.59
C ALA A 281 26.93 -9.26 -8.95
N PHE A 282 25.62 -9.53 -8.94
CA PHE A 282 24.81 -9.89 -10.12
C PHE A 282 24.71 -8.77 -11.17
N GLN A 283 25.21 -7.58 -10.90
CA GLN A 283 25.30 -6.49 -11.88
C GLN A 283 26.61 -6.54 -12.69
N ASP A 284 27.62 -7.28 -12.21
CA ASP A 284 28.88 -7.44 -12.92
C ASP A 284 28.66 -8.28 -14.19
N SER A 285 28.77 -7.60 -15.33
CA SER A 285 28.63 -8.19 -16.65
C SER A 285 29.55 -9.39 -16.92
N SER A 286 30.70 -9.47 -16.23
CA SER A 286 31.65 -10.59 -16.36
C SER A 286 31.05 -11.92 -15.87
N LEU A 287 30.11 -11.85 -14.93
CA LEU A 287 29.42 -13.00 -14.33
C LEU A 287 28.20 -13.45 -15.13
N HIS A 288 27.81 -12.67 -16.15
CA HIS A 288 26.61 -12.94 -16.93
C HIS A 288 26.85 -14.04 -17.98
N LYS A 289 25.79 -14.76 -18.33
CA LYS A 289 25.78 -15.63 -19.50
C LYS A 289 25.91 -14.81 -20.79
N ASP A 290 26.38 -15.48 -21.84
CA ASP A 290 26.32 -14.98 -23.21
C ASP A 290 24.87 -14.64 -23.60
N ALA A 291 24.67 -13.64 -24.46
CA ALA A 291 23.34 -13.18 -24.87
C ALA A 291 22.47 -14.31 -25.46
N SER A 292 23.09 -15.27 -26.15
CA SER A 292 22.39 -16.43 -26.73
C SER A 292 21.86 -17.42 -25.68
N LYS A 293 22.45 -17.44 -24.48
CA LYS A 293 22.14 -18.36 -23.37
C LYS A 293 21.25 -17.75 -22.29
N ILE A 294 20.76 -16.53 -22.51
CA ILE A 294 19.76 -15.92 -21.61
C ILE A 294 18.46 -16.72 -21.71
N ASP A 295 17.94 -17.13 -20.57
CA ASP A 295 16.69 -17.87 -20.48
C ASP A 295 15.49 -16.91 -20.51
N ILE A 296 14.81 -16.87 -21.65
CA ILE A 296 13.60 -16.06 -21.88
C ILE A 296 12.30 -16.84 -21.60
N GLY A 297 12.41 -18.12 -21.21
CA GLY A 297 11.29 -19.02 -21.03
C GLY A 297 10.97 -19.85 -22.29
N PHE A 298 10.48 -21.07 -22.05
CA PHE A 298 10.28 -22.08 -23.10
C PHE A 298 9.30 -21.66 -24.21
N ALA A 299 8.15 -21.09 -23.85
CA ALA A 299 7.14 -20.64 -24.81
C ALA A 299 7.69 -19.52 -25.70
N ALA A 300 8.31 -18.51 -25.09
CA ALA A 300 8.95 -17.40 -25.79
C ALA A 300 10.04 -17.87 -26.76
N GLU A 301 10.92 -18.79 -26.33
CA GLU A 301 11.98 -19.35 -27.18
C GLU A 301 11.38 -20.13 -28.37
N THR A 302 10.31 -20.89 -28.14
CA THR A 302 9.61 -21.63 -29.20
C THR A 302 9.02 -20.69 -30.25
N THR A 303 8.32 -19.64 -29.82
CA THR A 303 7.71 -18.65 -30.72
C THR A 303 8.77 -17.84 -31.45
N LEU A 304 9.82 -17.41 -30.76
CA LEU A 304 10.94 -16.67 -31.33
C LEU A 304 11.66 -17.48 -32.42
N ASN A 305 11.92 -18.77 -32.18
CA ASN A 305 12.53 -19.66 -33.16
C ASN A 305 11.65 -19.89 -34.40
N LYS A 306 10.33 -19.99 -34.24
CA LYS A 306 9.36 -20.06 -35.37
C LYS A 306 9.37 -18.77 -36.20
N LEU A 307 9.43 -17.60 -35.56
CA LEU A 307 9.51 -16.32 -36.26
C LEU A 307 10.83 -16.17 -37.02
N LYS A 308 11.93 -16.63 -36.42
CA LYS A 308 13.25 -16.66 -37.04
C LYS A 308 13.30 -17.59 -38.25
N SER A 309 12.80 -18.83 -38.13
CA SER A 309 12.80 -19.80 -39.25
C SER A 309 11.89 -19.36 -40.40
N SER A 310 10.78 -18.69 -40.10
CA SER A 310 9.89 -18.08 -41.10
C SER A 310 10.40 -16.74 -41.67
N LYS A 311 11.63 -16.32 -41.34
CA LYS A 311 12.27 -15.06 -41.80
C LYS A 311 11.44 -13.80 -41.50
N LYS A 312 10.56 -13.84 -40.49
CA LYS A 312 9.75 -12.68 -40.06
C LYS A 312 10.53 -11.71 -39.17
N ILE A 313 11.66 -12.15 -38.62
CA ILE A 313 12.54 -11.36 -37.76
C ILE A 313 14.01 -11.62 -38.10
N SER A 314 14.86 -10.66 -37.78
CA SER A 314 16.33 -10.72 -37.96
C SER A 314 17.05 -11.32 -36.74
N GLU A 315 18.29 -11.78 -36.93
CA GLU A 315 19.17 -12.18 -35.81
C GLU A 315 19.40 -11.06 -34.79
N ARG A 316 19.48 -9.82 -35.28
CA ARG A 316 19.60 -8.64 -34.43
C ARG A 316 18.42 -8.52 -33.49
N GLN A 317 17.19 -8.67 -33.99
CA GLN A 317 15.98 -8.63 -33.17
C GLN A 317 15.91 -9.77 -32.14
N VAL A 318 16.41 -10.95 -32.49
CA VAL A 318 16.51 -12.09 -31.56
C VAL A 318 17.46 -11.74 -30.40
N LEU A 319 18.63 -11.19 -30.70
CA LEU A 319 19.60 -10.76 -29.68
C LEU A 319 19.05 -9.61 -28.82
N GLU A 320 18.39 -8.62 -29.43
CA GLU A 320 17.75 -7.50 -28.73
C GLU A 320 16.71 -8.00 -27.72
N ILE A 321 15.82 -8.93 -28.09
CA ILE A 321 14.84 -9.52 -27.15
C ILE A 321 15.51 -10.24 -25.98
N LYS A 322 16.59 -10.99 -26.23
CA LYS A 322 17.33 -11.67 -25.15
C LYS A 322 18.03 -10.67 -24.23
N MET A 323 18.58 -9.59 -24.77
CA MET A 323 19.18 -8.51 -23.98
C MET A 323 18.15 -7.71 -23.18
N ASP A 324 16.97 -7.46 -23.75
CA ASP A 324 15.86 -6.82 -23.06
C ASP A 324 15.34 -7.71 -21.91
N CYS A 325 15.21 -9.03 -22.14
CA CYS A 325 14.86 -9.97 -21.08
C CYS A 325 15.91 -9.97 -19.95
N LYS A 326 17.19 -9.94 -20.29
CA LYS A 326 18.27 -9.79 -19.30
C LYS A 326 18.13 -8.48 -18.51
N LYS A 327 17.83 -7.36 -19.18
CA LYS A 327 17.61 -6.06 -18.54
C LYS A 327 16.40 -6.08 -17.59
N PHE A 328 15.31 -6.72 -18.01
CA PHE A 328 14.14 -6.98 -17.17
C PHE A 328 14.57 -7.71 -15.89
N LEU A 329 15.20 -8.89 -16.04
CA LEU A 329 15.59 -9.73 -14.90
C LEU A 329 16.55 -9.02 -13.94
N ILE A 330 17.55 -8.29 -14.46
CA ILE A 330 18.49 -7.53 -13.63
C ILE A 330 17.78 -6.43 -12.85
N THR A 331 16.94 -5.63 -13.52
CA THR A 331 16.22 -4.51 -12.89
C THR A 331 15.25 -5.02 -11.83
N MET A 332 14.53 -6.09 -12.13
CA MET A 332 13.64 -6.75 -11.17
C MET A 332 14.42 -7.29 -9.96
N THR A 333 15.52 -8.01 -10.20
CA THR A 333 16.36 -8.58 -9.13
C THR A 333 16.94 -7.48 -8.24
N ASP A 334 17.44 -6.39 -8.82
CA ASP A 334 17.96 -5.23 -8.08
C ASP A 334 16.89 -4.59 -7.19
N LYS A 335 15.68 -4.41 -7.70
CA LYS A 335 14.57 -3.85 -6.92
C LYS A 335 14.16 -4.78 -5.77
N LEU A 336 14.03 -6.09 -6.05
CA LEU A 336 13.71 -7.10 -5.02
C LEU A 336 14.76 -7.15 -3.93
N LEU A 337 16.03 -7.06 -4.31
CA LEU A 337 17.11 -6.97 -3.34
C LEU A 337 16.95 -5.70 -2.52
N LYS A 338 16.91 -4.51 -3.12
CA LYS A 338 16.86 -3.23 -2.36
C LYS A 338 15.68 -3.08 -1.40
N THR A 339 14.53 -3.68 -1.73
CA THR A 339 13.27 -3.46 -0.98
C THR A 339 12.73 -4.71 -0.30
N GLY A 340 13.40 -5.85 -0.45
CA GLY A 340 12.95 -7.14 0.06
C GLY A 340 13.04 -7.25 1.59
N PRO A 341 12.10 -7.97 2.23
CA PRO A 341 12.07 -8.15 3.68
C PRO A 341 13.27 -8.94 4.21
N VAL A 342 13.96 -9.70 3.34
CA VAL A 342 15.14 -10.51 3.68
C VAL A 342 16.37 -9.70 4.11
N HIS A 343 16.36 -8.37 3.99
CA HIS A 343 17.38 -7.51 4.62
C HIS A 343 17.27 -7.46 6.13
N HIS A 344 16.07 -7.65 6.66
CA HIS A 344 15.85 -7.67 8.10
C HIS A 344 16.38 -8.97 8.68
N GLN A 345 17.30 -8.87 9.66
CA GLN A 345 17.87 -10.04 10.33
C GLN A 345 16.79 -10.93 10.93
N LEU A 346 15.76 -10.33 11.53
CA LEU A 346 14.63 -11.05 12.10
C LEU A 346 13.96 -11.96 11.05
N VAL A 347 13.66 -11.44 9.86
CA VAL A 347 13.04 -12.22 8.77
C VAL A 347 13.91 -13.41 8.36
N ARG A 348 15.24 -13.23 8.29
CA ARG A 348 16.15 -14.34 7.99
C ARG A 348 16.21 -15.37 9.12
N SER A 349 16.14 -14.94 10.37
CA SER A 349 16.23 -15.82 11.53
C SER A 349 14.92 -16.57 11.83
N MET A 350 13.77 -16.04 11.40
CA MET A 350 12.46 -16.69 11.53
C MET A 350 12.40 -18.09 10.89
N GLN A 351 13.29 -18.42 9.95
CA GLN A 351 13.39 -19.75 9.35
C GLN A 351 13.63 -20.89 10.35
N CYS A 352 14.08 -20.59 11.58
CA CYS A 352 14.18 -21.63 12.61
C CYS A 352 12.83 -22.07 13.20
N LEU A 353 11.74 -21.38 12.86
CA LEU A 353 10.37 -21.79 13.20
C LEU A 353 9.71 -22.58 12.06
N ASP A 354 10.43 -22.89 10.98
CA ASP A 354 9.97 -23.86 9.98
C ASP A 354 10.04 -25.27 10.61
N PRO A 355 8.90 -25.97 10.75
CA PRO A 355 8.87 -27.30 11.37
C PRO A 355 9.86 -28.28 10.77
N ARG A 356 10.07 -28.22 9.45
CA ARG A 356 10.99 -29.11 8.73
C ARG A 356 12.43 -28.87 9.15
N ARG A 357 12.80 -27.61 9.43
CA ARG A 357 14.14 -27.25 9.89
C ARG A 357 14.36 -27.61 11.35
N MET A 358 13.34 -27.42 12.19
CA MET A 358 13.36 -27.82 13.59
C MET A 358 13.60 -29.33 13.71
N ALA A 359 12.99 -30.14 12.84
CA ALA A 359 13.17 -31.58 12.84
C ALA A 359 14.51 -32.07 12.27
N VAL A 360 15.19 -31.25 11.46
CA VAL A 360 16.43 -31.65 10.77
C VAL A 360 17.69 -31.25 11.55
N SER A 361 17.77 -30.03 12.08
CA SER A 361 18.97 -29.58 12.79
C SER A 361 18.68 -28.49 13.82
N LYS A 362 18.82 -28.88 15.10
CA LYS A 362 18.79 -27.94 16.22
C LYS A 362 19.99 -26.98 16.19
N GLU A 363 21.15 -27.44 15.71
CA GLU A 363 22.39 -26.68 15.63
C GLU A 363 22.27 -25.50 14.67
N LEU A 364 21.42 -25.63 13.65
CA LEU A 364 21.08 -24.52 12.75
C LEU A 364 19.96 -23.62 13.30
N CYS A 365 19.04 -24.17 14.09
CA CYS A 365 17.87 -23.44 14.59
C CYS A 365 18.18 -22.57 15.81
N VAL A 366 18.86 -23.12 16.82
CA VAL A 366 19.14 -22.43 18.10
C VAL A 366 19.91 -21.11 17.91
N PRO A 367 20.96 -21.02 17.05
CA PRO A 367 21.64 -19.76 16.80
C PRO A 367 20.76 -18.70 16.15
N GLN A 368 19.74 -19.09 15.39
CA GLN A 368 18.79 -18.15 14.79
C GLN A 368 17.79 -17.66 15.84
N MET A 369 17.30 -18.54 16.73
CA MET A 369 16.48 -18.12 17.87
C MET A 369 17.21 -17.08 18.73
N ARG A 370 18.51 -17.30 19.03
CA ARG A 370 19.34 -16.31 19.73
C ARG A 370 19.35 -14.94 19.04
N LYS A 371 19.50 -14.92 17.71
CA LYS A 371 19.47 -13.67 16.91
C LYS A 371 18.11 -12.97 16.97
N MET A 372 17.01 -13.72 17.02
CA MET A 372 15.67 -13.16 17.20
C MET A 372 15.49 -12.57 18.59
N LEU A 373 15.96 -13.26 19.64
CA LEU A 373 15.93 -12.76 21.01
C LEU A 373 16.68 -11.44 21.15
N HIS A 374 17.89 -11.31 20.60
CA HIS A 374 18.59 -10.02 20.60
C HIS A 374 17.77 -8.89 19.95
N THR A 375 17.03 -9.19 18.89
CA THR A 375 16.14 -8.20 18.24
C THR A 375 14.99 -7.80 19.15
N LEU A 376 14.34 -8.77 19.80
CA LEU A 376 13.21 -8.54 20.70
C LEU A 376 13.62 -7.86 22.01
N VAL A 377 14.79 -8.19 22.56
CA VAL A 377 15.39 -7.53 23.73
C VAL A 377 15.73 -6.08 23.39
N GLY A 378 16.38 -5.83 22.25
CA GLY A 378 16.66 -4.47 21.79
C GLY A 378 15.39 -3.62 21.58
N ALA A 379 14.28 -4.26 21.23
CA ALA A 379 12.97 -3.63 21.10
C ALA A 379 12.14 -3.58 22.41
N LYS A 380 12.68 -4.13 23.51
CA LYS A 380 12.04 -4.25 24.84
C LYS A 380 10.72 -5.02 24.86
N HIS A 381 10.62 -6.04 24.01
CA HIS A 381 9.51 -7.01 24.04
C HIS A 381 9.82 -8.26 24.86
N VAL A 382 11.10 -8.53 25.13
CA VAL A 382 11.59 -9.66 25.92
C VAL A 382 12.67 -9.16 26.87
N GLU A 383 12.67 -9.65 28.11
CA GLU A 383 13.73 -9.34 29.08
C GLU A 383 14.98 -10.20 28.83
N GLU A 384 16.15 -9.61 29.03
CA GLU A 384 17.42 -10.31 28.84
C GLU A 384 17.60 -11.49 29.81
N SER A 385 17.15 -11.32 31.06
CA SER A 385 17.24 -12.30 32.15
C SER A 385 16.59 -13.65 31.84
N VAL A 386 15.57 -13.68 30.98
CA VAL A 386 14.83 -14.91 30.63
C VAL A 386 15.36 -15.61 29.37
N CYS A 387 16.29 -14.98 28.64
CA CYS A 387 16.73 -15.46 27.33
C CYS A 387 17.42 -16.83 27.36
N ASP A 388 18.23 -17.10 28.38
CA ASP A 388 18.91 -18.39 28.51
C ASP A 388 17.93 -19.54 28.75
N ASN A 389 16.88 -19.29 29.54
CA ASN A 389 15.82 -20.28 29.73
C ASN A 389 15.04 -20.53 28.44
N ILE A 390 14.71 -19.48 27.68
CA ILE A 390 14.05 -19.60 26.38
C ILE A 390 14.89 -20.44 25.40
N LEU A 391 16.21 -20.21 25.36
CA LEU A 391 17.11 -20.96 24.48
C LEU A 391 17.23 -22.44 24.88
N ARG A 392 17.25 -22.73 26.19
CA ARG A 392 17.22 -24.09 26.71
C ARG A 392 15.93 -24.80 26.31
N GLU A 393 14.77 -24.19 26.59
CA GLU A 393 13.45 -24.73 26.22
C GLU A 393 13.33 -24.94 24.70
N PHE A 394 13.82 -24.00 23.89
CA PHE A 394 13.82 -24.13 22.43
C PHE A 394 14.71 -25.27 21.93
N SER A 395 15.88 -25.48 22.55
CA SER A 395 16.77 -26.59 22.21
C SER A 395 16.12 -27.94 22.51
N GLU A 396 15.57 -28.10 23.72
CA GLU A 396 14.83 -29.30 24.13
C GLU A 396 13.63 -29.56 23.21
N PHE A 397 12.94 -28.50 22.80
CA PHE A 397 11.84 -28.60 21.84
C PHE A 397 12.29 -29.08 20.46
N CYS A 398 13.43 -28.61 19.95
CA CYS A 398 13.98 -29.09 18.67
C CYS A 398 14.32 -30.58 18.73
N ASP A 399 14.88 -31.07 19.85
CA ASP A 399 15.11 -32.50 20.07
C ASP A 399 13.78 -33.29 20.03
N SER A 400 12.70 -32.75 20.61
CA SER A 400 11.37 -33.37 20.52
C SER A 400 10.78 -33.34 19.11
N ALA A 401 10.92 -32.21 18.40
CA ALA A 401 10.42 -32.02 17.03
C ALA A 401 11.11 -32.98 16.04
N ALA A 402 12.40 -33.25 16.24
CA ALA A 402 13.16 -34.21 15.42
C ALA A 402 12.57 -35.62 15.45
N LEU A 403 11.83 -36.01 16.49
CA LEU A 403 11.22 -37.34 16.63
C LEU A 403 9.82 -37.44 16.02
N GLN A 404 9.22 -36.33 15.57
CA GLN A 404 7.83 -36.30 15.14
C GLN A 404 7.69 -36.21 13.62
N ALA A 405 6.88 -37.09 13.02
CA ALA A 405 6.69 -37.15 11.57
C ALA A 405 6.02 -35.89 11.00
N ASN A 406 5.03 -35.34 11.72
CA ASN A 406 4.31 -34.12 11.34
C ASN A 406 5.20 -32.87 11.20
N PHE A 407 6.40 -32.85 11.81
CA PHE A 407 7.38 -31.78 11.56
C PHE A 407 8.16 -32.01 10.26
N ARG A 408 8.56 -33.26 9.99
CA ARG A 408 9.35 -33.63 8.80
C ARG A 408 8.53 -33.53 7.51
N GLU A 409 7.25 -33.88 7.60
CA GLU A 409 6.30 -33.94 6.49
C GLU A 409 5.46 -32.67 6.34
N PHE A 410 5.73 -31.64 7.15
CA PHE A 410 4.97 -30.39 7.15
C PHE A 410 4.95 -29.72 5.76
N ASP A 411 3.76 -29.42 5.24
CA ASP A 411 3.58 -28.65 4.01
C ASP A 411 3.00 -27.26 4.31
N PRO A 412 3.78 -26.17 4.15
CA PRO A 412 3.30 -24.80 4.36
C PRO A 412 2.10 -24.40 3.49
N LYS A 413 1.81 -25.11 2.40
CA LYS A 413 0.66 -24.84 1.53
C LYS A 413 -0.64 -25.30 2.19
N THR A 414 -0.68 -26.52 2.70
CA THR A 414 -1.88 -27.11 3.30
C THR A 414 -1.98 -26.81 4.79
N ASP A 415 -0.85 -26.86 5.50
CA ASP A 415 -0.81 -26.88 6.95
C ASP A 415 -0.71 -25.48 7.56
N ARG A 416 -0.75 -25.41 8.90
CA ARG A 416 -0.65 -24.20 9.70
C ARG A 416 0.41 -24.35 10.78
N VAL A 417 1.48 -23.55 10.67
CA VAL A 417 2.60 -23.59 11.61
C VAL A 417 2.20 -23.17 13.02
N ASP A 418 1.27 -22.21 13.13
CA ASP A 418 0.74 -21.76 14.41
C ASP A 418 -0.05 -22.85 15.13
N ASN A 419 -0.83 -23.66 14.40
CA ASN A 419 -1.58 -24.78 14.99
C ASN A 419 -0.63 -25.87 15.48
N LEU A 420 0.30 -26.31 14.62
CA LEU A 420 1.27 -27.33 14.97
C LEU A 420 2.09 -26.92 16.21
N LEU A 421 2.60 -25.69 16.23
CA LEU A 421 3.40 -25.20 17.36
C LEU A 421 2.54 -24.94 18.60
N TYR A 422 1.29 -24.50 18.47
CA TYR A 422 0.38 -24.41 19.62
C TYR A 422 0.17 -25.79 20.27
N GLU A 423 -0.15 -26.82 19.47
CA GLU A 423 -0.43 -28.16 19.97
C GLU A 423 0.80 -28.84 20.59
N THR A 424 1.99 -28.59 20.05
CA THR A 424 3.20 -29.32 20.43
C THR A 424 4.11 -28.57 21.40
N MET A 425 4.07 -27.24 21.39
CA MET A 425 4.82 -26.33 22.27
C MET A 425 3.89 -25.60 23.23
N GLY A 426 2.86 -24.91 22.70
CA GLY A 426 2.03 -23.99 23.47
C GLY A 426 1.11 -24.63 24.51
N SER A 427 0.71 -25.88 24.28
CA SER A 427 -0.10 -26.69 25.20
C SER A 427 0.72 -27.28 26.36
N LYS A 428 2.06 -27.21 26.29
CA LYS A 428 2.97 -27.87 27.23
C LYS A 428 3.59 -26.84 28.21
N PRO A 429 3.35 -26.98 29.53
CA PRO A 429 3.92 -26.07 30.52
C PRO A 429 5.45 -25.98 30.50
N SER A 430 6.13 -27.06 30.10
CA SER A 430 7.59 -27.15 30.00
C SER A 430 8.22 -26.20 28.98
N PHE A 431 7.42 -25.65 28.05
CA PHE A 431 7.87 -24.76 26.98
C PHE A 431 7.21 -23.38 27.07
N SER A 432 6.73 -22.99 28.26
CA SER A 432 5.95 -21.76 28.43
C SER A 432 6.73 -20.48 28.09
N SER A 433 8.03 -20.42 28.42
CA SER A 433 8.86 -19.23 28.18
C SER A 433 9.13 -19.05 26.68
N VAL A 434 9.54 -20.12 26.00
CA VAL A 434 9.75 -20.08 24.55
C VAL A 434 8.44 -19.85 23.80
N TRP A 435 7.32 -20.39 24.29
CA TRP A 435 6.03 -20.21 23.66
C TRP A 435 5.56 -18.75 23.69
N ASP A 436 5.82 -18.02 24.77
CA ASP A 436 5.48 -16.60 24.85
C ASP A 436 6.24 -15.78 23.80
N VAL A 437 7.50 -16.13 23.51
CA VAL A 437 8.27 -15.52 22.41
C VAL A 437 7.72 -15.94 21.03
N VAL A 438 7.43 -17.23 20.84
CA VAL A 438 6.88 -17.73 19.56
C VAL A 438 5.53 -17.08 19.24
N LYS A 439 4.69 -16.82 20.25
CA LYS A 439 3.44 -16.08 20.07
C LYS A 439 3.66 -14.67 19.52
N VAL A 440 4.65 -13.94 20.03
CA VAL A 440 5.06 -12.61 19.53
C VAL A 440 5.59 -12.70 18.11
N LEU A 441 6.34 -13.74 17.77
CA LEU A 441 6.95 -13.90 16.45
C LEU A 441 5.95 -14.30 15.36
N LEU A 442 5.01 -15.21 15.63
CA LEU A 442 4.04 -15.69 14.64
C LEU A 442 2.87 -14.70 14.40
N VAL A 443 2.64 -13.76 15.32
CA VAL A 443 1.65 -12.69 15.12
C VAL A 443 2.14 -11.63 14.13
N LEU A 444 3.46 -11.50 13.94
CA LEU A 444 4.05 -10.57 12.97
C LEU A 444 3.47 -10.79 11.57
N SER A 445 3.15 -9.68 10.89
CA SER A 445 2.54 -9.71 9.56
C SER A 445 3.56 -9.49 8.46
N HIS A 446 3.58 -10.39 7.47
CA HIS A 446 4.45 -10.34 6.29
C HIS A 446 3.79 -9.67 5.07
N GLY A 447 2.52 -9.30 5.15
CA GLY A 447 1.79 -8.77 4.01
C GLY A 447 0.46 -8.12 4.36
N GLN A 448 -0.17 -7.53 3.36
CA GLN A 448 -1.44 -6.80 3.46
C GLN A 448 -2.61 -7.56 2.81
N ALA A 449 -2.44 -8.86 2.54
CA ALA A 449 -3.42 -9.66 1.80
C ALA A 449 -4.82 -9.68 2.46
N SER A 450 -4.92 -9.64 3.80
CA SER A 450 -6.20 -9.56 4.49
C SER A 450 -6.90 -8.21 4.26
N VAL A 451 -6.15 -7.11 4.33
CA VAL A 451 -6.68 -5.74 4.17
C VAL A 451 -7.09 -5.50 2.71
N GLU A 452 -6.24 -5.92 1.77
CA GLU A 452 -6.53 -5.85 0.34
C GLU A 452 -7.80 -6.64 -0.06
N ARG A 453 -7.96 -7.86 0.47
CA ARG A 453 -9.21 -8.62 0.27
C ARG A 453 -10.39 -7.95 0.97
N GLY A 454 -10.15 -7.24 2.07
CA GLY A 454 -11.12 -6.40 2.75
C GLY A 454 -11.79 -5.39 1.80
N PHE A 455 -10.99 -4.71 0.98
CA PHE A 455 -11.53 -3.75 -0.01
C PHE A 455 -12.39 -4.40 -1.09
N SER A 456 -12.10 -5.64 -1.51
CA SER A 456 -13.00 -6.36 -2.43
C SER A 456 -14.36 -6.61 -1.79
N ILE A 457 -14.38 -6.96 -0.50
CA ILE A 457 -15.63 -7.18 0.22
C ILE A 457 -16.36 -5.85 0.43
N ASN A 458 -15.63 -4.76 0.67
CA ASN A 458 -16.24 -3.43 0.73
C ASN A 458 -16.95 -3.11 -0.59
N LYS A 459 -16.33 -3.36 -1.75
CA LYS A 459 -16.95 -3.13 -3.06
C LYS A 459 -18.26 -3.90 -3.27
N GLU A 460 -18.37 -5.11 -2.74
CA GLU A 460 -19.61 -5.91 -2.81
C GLU A 460 -20.74 -5.35 -1.91
N MET A 461 -20.40 -4.57 -0.88
CA MET A 461 -21.37 -4.02 0.07
C MET A 461 -21.74 -2.56 -0.20
N ILE A 462 -20.95 -1.86 -1.02
CA ILE A 462 -21.22 -0.45 -1.31
C ILE A 462 -22.50 -0.33 -2.12
N VAL A 463 -23.38 0.55 -1.65
CA VAL A 463 -24.59 0.95 -2.36
C VAL A 463 -24.60 2.46 -2.57
N GLU A 464 -25.33 2.92 -3.58
CA GLU A 464 -25.46 4.35 -3.86
C GLU A 464 -26.04 5.10 -2.65
N ASN A 465 -25.52 6.32 -2.41
CA ASN A 465 -25.92 7.20 -1.30
C ASN A 465 -25.71 6.63 0.12
N GLN A 466 -24.92 5.57 0.27
CA GLN A 466 -24.55 5.04 1.58
C GLN A 466 -23.65 6.01 2.37
N LYS A 467 -23.89 6.11 3.68
CA LYS A 467 -23.01 6.86 4.60
C LYS A 467 -21.88 5.97 5.14
N GLU A 468 -20.74 6.59 5.44
CA GLU A 468 -19.54 5.97 6.00
C GLU A 468 -19.83 5.03 7.18
N LYS A 469 -20.61 5.51 8.16
CA LYS A 469 -20.99 4.74 9.35
C LYS A 469 -21.77 3.46 9.03
N SER A 470 -22.62 3.49 8.00
CA SER A 470 -23.37 2.32 7.55
C SER A 470 -22.46 1.28 6.90
N LEU A 471 -21.49 1.72 6.09
CA LEU A 471 -20.51 0.83 5.46
C LEU A 471 -19.65 0.14 6.52
N VAL A 472 -19.12 0.90 7.49
CA VAL A 472 -18.32 0.36 8.60
C VAL A 472 -19.14 -0.65 9.42
N ALA A 473 -20.38 -0.33 9.77
CA ALA A 473 -21.25 -1.23 10.53
C ALA A 473 -21.55 -2.53 9.78
N GLN A 474 -21.89 -2.47 8.48
CA GLN A 474 -22.09 -3.65 7.66
C GLN A 474 -20.81 -4.48 7.54
N ARG A 475 -19.66 -3.83 7.36
CA ARG A 475 -18.36 -4.51 7.28
C ARG A 475 -18.04 -5.27 8.56
N LEU A 476 -18.27 -4.69 9.72
CA LEU A 476 -18.12 -5.34 11.03
C LEU A 476 -19.01 -6.59 11.16
N ILE A 477 -20.25 -6.52 10.69
CA ILE A 477 -21.19 -7.65 10.69
C ILE A 477 -20.68 -8.76 9.76
N VAL A 478 -20.33 -8.43 8.52
CA VAL A 478 -19.82 -9.41 7.54
C VAL A 478 -18.54 -10.08 8.01
N ASP A 479 -17.59 -9.32 8.57
CA ASP A 479 -16.35 -9.87 9.13
C ASP A 479 -16.65 -10.84 10.28
N HIS A 480 -17.57 -10.47 11.19
CA HIS A 480 -17.98 -11.35 12.28
C HIS A 480 -18.65 -12.63 11.79
N VAL A 481 -19.61 -12.53 10.86
CA VAL A 481 -20.31 -13.69 10.27
C VAL A 481 -19.33 -14.65 9.61
N ARG A 482 -18.36 -14.12 8.86
CA ARG A 482 -17.29 -14.93 8.26
C ARG A 482 -16.41 -15.58 9.33
N SER A 483 -16.06 -14.85 10.39
CA SER A 483 -15.20 -15.35 11.47
C SER A 483 -15.78 -16.54 12.23
N VAL A 484 -17.11 -16.60 12.40
CA VAL A 484 -17.80 -17.72 13.08
C VAL A 484 -18.13 -18.87 12.13
N GLY A 485 -17.82 -18.74 10.84
CA GLY A 485 -18.06 -19.79 9.84
C GLY A 485 -19.47 -19.80 9.26
N GLY A 486 -20.14 -18.64 9.21
CA GLY A 486 -21.42 -18.45 8.54
C GLY A 486 -22.56 -18.00 9.47
N ILE A 487 -23.66 -17.55 8.86
CA ILE A 487 -24.79 -16.92 9.57
C ILE A 487 -25.45 -17.85 10.59
N ASN A 488 -25.52 -19.15 10.29
CA ASN A 488 -26.13 -20.16 11.17
C ASN A 488 -25.32 -20.43 12.44
N LYS A 489 -24.05 -19.97 12.50
CA LYS A 489 -23.16 -20.14 13.65
C LYS A 489 -23.02 -18.86 14.49
N VAL A 490 -23.76 -17.81 14.15
CA VAL A 490 -23.79 -16.58 14.94
C VAL A 490 -24.65 -16.82 16.17
N GLU A 491 -24.03 -16.73 17.34
CA GLU A 491 -24.74 -16.84 18.60
C GLU A 491 -25.65 -15.62 18.84
N ILE A 492 -26.93 -15.87 19.11
CA ILE A 492 -27.90 -14.82 19.44
C ILE A 492 -27.87 -14.60 20.95
N THR A 493 -26.99 -13.70 21.40
CA THR A 493 -26.85 -13.37 22.82
C THR A 493 -27.92 -12.37 23.28
N LYS A 494 -28.13 -12.28 24.61
CA LYS A 494 -29.05 -11.29 25.20
C LYS A 494 -28.63 -9.86 24.88
N GLU A 495 -27.33 -9.59 24.85
CA GLU A 495 -26.76 -8.28 24.51
C GLU A 495 -27.07 -7.90 23.06
N LEU A 496 -27.04 -8.87 22.14
CA LEU A 496 -27.40 -8.64 20.74
C LEU A 496 -28.89 -8.30 20.62
N LEU A 497 -29.77 -9.05 21.31
CA LEU A 497 -31.21 -8.79 21.34
C LEU A 497 -31.53 -7.41 21.92
N LEU A 498 -30.90 -7.02 23.03
CA LEU A 498 -31.05 -5.70 23.63
C LEU A 498 -30.54 -4.59 22.69
N SER A 499 -29.40 -4.81 22.02
CA SER A 499 -28.86 -3.85 21.05
C SER A 499 -29.81 -3.65 19.86
N ALA A 500 -30.43 -4.72 19.37
CA ALA A 500 -31.42 -4.69 18.30
C ALA A 500 -32.71 -3.97 18.73
N ALA A 501 -33.23 -4.27 19.93
CA ALA A 501 -34.41 -3.60 20.48
C ALA A 501 -34.20 -2.07 20.64
N GLY A 502 -32.98 -1.66 21.04
CA GLY A 502 -32.61 -0.25 21.18
C GLY A 502 -32.20 0.46 19.87
N ALA A 503 -32.20 -0.23 18.73
CA ALA A 503 -31.63 0.32 17.49
C ALA A 503 -32.33 1.61 17.02
N ARG A 504 -33.66 1.68 17.14
CA ARG A 504 -34.43 2.88 16.77
C ARG A 504 -34.07 4.08 17.64
N GLN A 505 -33.91 3.87 18.94
CA GLN A 505 -33.52 4.94 19.88
C GLN A 505 -32.11 5.45 19.56
N LYS A 506 -31.16 4.54 19.30
CA LYS A 506 -29.79 4.89 18.87
C LYS A 506 -29.79 5.70 17.57
N TYR A 507 -30.66 5.34 16.62
CA TYR A 507 -30.80 6.07 15.37
C TYR A 507 -31.33 7.50 15.57
N HIS A 508 -32.39 7.68 16.38
CA HIS A 508 -32.89 9.02 16.70
C HIS A 508 -31.84 9.86 17.43
N GLY A 509 -31.13 9.29 18.41
CA GLY A 509 -30.03 10.00 19.08
C GLY A 509 -28.92 10.43 18.12
N TYR A 510 -28.58 9.59 17.14
CA TYR A 510 -27.64 9.96 16.08
C TYR A 510 -28.15 11.13 15.21
N LEU A 511 -29.43 11.12 14.82
CA LEU A 511 -30.00 12.22 14.04
C LEU A 511 -29.97 13.55 14.79
N ASP A 512 -30.26 13.53 16.09
CA ASP A 512 -30.19 14.71 16.95
C ASP A 512 -28.75 15.24 17.07
N GLU A 513 -27.77 14.34 17.19
CA GLU A 513 -26.36 14.71 17.22
C GLU A 513 -25.89 15.32 15.90
N GLU A 514 -26.31 14.75 14.76
CA GLU A 514 -26.03 15.30 13.43
C GLU A 514 -26.64 16.69 13.23
N LYS A 515 -27.87 16.89 13.73
CA LYS A 515 -28.52 18.20 13.69
C LYS A 515 -27.71 19.23 14.50
N ARG A 516 -27.30 18.89 15.72
CA ARG A 516 -26.46 19.74 16.57
C ARG A 516 -25.09 20.03 15.95
N LYS A 517 -24.48 19.04 15.27
CA LYS A 517 -23.22 19.23 14.54
C LYS A 517 -23.36 20.23 13.40
N LYS A 518 -24.42 20.12 12.59
CA LYS A 518 -24.71 21.08 11.51
C LYS A 518 -24.94 22.49 12.03
N GLU A 519 -25.68 22.63 13.14
CA GLU A 519 -25.90 23.92 13.80
C GLU A 519 -24.58 24.54 14.27
N ARG A 520 -23.71 23.74 14.94
CA ARG A 520 -22.37 24.19 15.37
C ARG A 520 -21.49 24.58 14.19
N GLN A 521 -21.43 23.76 13.14
CA GLN A 521 -20.66 24.07 11.93
C GLN A 521 -21.15 25.36 11.26
N GLY A 522 -22.46 25.59 11.24
CA GLY A 522 -23.03 26.85 10.75
C GLY A 522 -22.58 28.06 11.56
N ILE A 523 -22.51 27.93 12.89
CA ILE A 523 -22.00 28.99 13.78
C ILE A 523 -20.49 29.20 13.55
N ASP A 524 -19.69 28.13 13.48
CA ASP A 524 -18.25 28.22 13.30
C ASP A 524 -17.88 28.80 11.93
N MET A 525 -18.61 28.46 10.86
CA MET A 525 -18.42 29.08 9.54
C MET A 525 -18.71 30.57 9.57
N LYS A 526 -19.78 31.01 10.24
CA LYS A 526 -20.09 32.44 10.41
C LYS A 526 -18.98 33.15 11.19
N ARG A 527 -18.52 32.57 12.30
CA ARG A 527 -17.41 33.12 13.10
C ARG A 527 -16.12 33.22 12.30
N LYS A 528 -15.80 32.21 11.50
CA LYS A 528 -14.61 32.22 10.64
C LYS A 528 -14.70 33.32 9.57
N ALA A 529 -15.84 33.44 8.88
CA ALA A 529 -16.06 34.50 7.91
C ALA A 529 -15.91 35.90 8.53
N LEU A 530 -16.48 36.11 9.72
CA LEU A 530 -16.31 37.33 10.51
C LEU A 530 -14.85 37.61 10.87
N THR A 531 -14.09 36.57 11.23
CA THR A 531 -12.67 36.70 11.59
C THR A 531 -11.82 37.05 10.36
N ASP A 532 -12.08 36.39 9.23
CA ASP A 532 -11.38 36.63 7.97
C ASP A 532 -11.66 38.06 7.46
N GLU A 533 -12.92 38.52 7.50
CA GLU A 533 -13.30 39.91 7.18
C GLU A 533 -12.59 40.93 8.08
N LEU A 534 -12.51 40.65 9.39
CA LEU A 534 -11.84 41.52 10.36
C LEU A 534 -10.34 41.63 10.07
N ASP A 535 -9.68 40.52 9.75
CA ASP A 535 -8.26 40.51 9.39
C ASP A 535 -7.98 41.26 8.09
N ASP A 536 -8.87 41.17 7.10
CA ASP A 536 -8.77 41.95 5.87
C ASP A 536 -8.96 43.46 6.11
N LEU A 537 -9.90 43.85 6.97
CA LEU A 537 -10.07 45.24 7.39
C LEU A 537 -8.83 45.76 8.14
N LYS A 538 -8.26 44.98 9.06
CA LYS A 538 -7.01 45.33 9.77
C LYS A 538 -5.84 45.51 8.79
N LYS A 539 -5.69 44.63 7.80
CA LYS A 539 -4.67 44.77 6.75
C LYS A 539 -4.89 46.04 5.92
N LYS A 540 -6.14 46.35 5.55
CA LYS A 540 -6.48 47.60 4.83
C LYS A 540 -6.15 48.84 5.65
N ARG A 541 -6.49 48.83 6.95
CA ARG A 541 -6.16 49.90 7.90
C ARG A 541 -4.64 50.14 7.94
N ALA A 542 -3.84 49.10 8.17
CA ALA A 542 -2.38 49.22 8.25
C ALA A 542 -1.74 49.76 6.95
N ARG A 543 -2.23 49.32 5.78
CA ARG A 543 -1.80 49.87 4.48
C ARG A 543 -2.13 51.34 4.35
N MET A 544 -3.34 51.74 4.74
CA MET A 544 -3.80 53.12 4.64
C MET A 544 -3.04 54.05 5.60
N GLU A 545 -2.73 53.61 6.83
CA GLU A 545 -1.86 54.33 7.77
C GLU A 545 -0.45 54.54 7.19
N THR A 546 0.11 53.50 6.55
CA THR A 546 1.43 53.58 5.89
C THR A 546 1.41 54.59 4.74
N ASP A 547 0.39 54.54 3.89
CA ASP A 547 0.21 55.48 2.77
C ASP A 547 0.07 56.93 3.26
N ILE A 548 -0.71 57.17 4.32
CA ILE A 548 -0.89 58.50 4.91
C ILE A 548 0.45 59.03 5.41
N SER A 549 1.21 58.21 6.14
CA SER A 549 2.54 58.57 6.65
C SER A 549 3.51 58.92 5.51
N ALA A 550 3.53 58.12 4.44
CA ALA A 550 4.36 58.38 3.26
C ALA A 550 3.96 59.67 2.54
N LEU A 551 2.66 59.94 2.37
CA LEU A 551 2.17 61.17 1.76
C LEU A 551 2.50 62.41 2.61
N GLN A 552 2.42 62.31 3.94
CA GLN A 552 2.80 63.39 4.84
C GLN A 552 4.30 63.67 4.76
N LYS A 553 5.13 62.63 4.77
CA LYS A 553 6.58 62.78 4.61
C LYS A 553 6.95 63.44 3.29
N SER A 554 6.37 62.98 2.17
CA SER A 554 6.57 63.61 0.86
C SER A 554 6.12 65.08 0.87
N ALA A 555 4.98 65.38 1.50
CA ALA A 555 4.51 66.75 1.61
C ALA A 555 5.47 67.66 2.40
N ASP A 556 6.07 67.15 3.48
CA ASP A 556 7.06 67.87 4.28
C ASP A 556 8.36 68.08 3.47
N GLU A 557 8.86 67.05 2.78
CA GLU A 557 10.04 67.14 1.90
C GLU A 557 9.86 68.18 0.77
N TYR A 558 8.67 68.26 0.17
CA TYR A 558 8.37 69.28 -0.85
C TYR A 558 8.23 70.69 -0.26
N ALA A 559 7.75 70.82 0.99
CA ALA A 559 7.69 72.11 1.68
C ALA A 559 9.10 72.63 2.00
N GLU A 560 9.98 71.78 2.52
CA GLU A 560 11.39 72.11 2.78
C GLU A 560 12.14 72.48 1.49
N LYS A 561 11.91 71.75 0.38
CA LYS A 561 12.48 72.10 -0.93
C LYS A 561 11.99 73.44 -1.46
N ALA A 562 10.71 73.78 -1.22
CA ALA A 562 10.17 75.07 -1.61
C ALA A 562 10.85 76.22 -0.84
N GLU A 563 11.06 76.04 0.47
CA GLU A 563 11.76 77.00 1.33
C GLU A 563 13.22 77.20 0.90
N ALA A 564 13.94 76.12 0.60
CA ALA A 564 15.34 76.18 0.19
C ALA A 564 15.56 76.80 -1.20
N THR A 565 14.61 76.65 -2.13
CA THR A 565 14.79 77.05 -3.54
C THR A 565 13.99 78.29 -3.96
N GLY A 566 13.05 78.75 -3.13
CA GLY A 566 12.12 79.85 -3.45
C GLY A 566 11.11 79.54 -4.54
N LYS A 567 11.01 78.29 -5.02
CA LYS A 567 10.09 77.89 -6.11
C LYS A 567 8.71 77.53 -5.57
N LEU A 568 7.72 78.38 -5.86
CA LEU A 568 6.32 78.18 -5.45
C LEU A 568 5.67 76.89 -6.01
N THR A 569 6.22 76.31 -7.07
CA THR A 569 5.72 75.06 -7.66
C THR A 569 5.74 73.91 -6.66
N PHE A 570 6.77 73.83 -5.81
CA PHE A 570 6.88 72.77 -4.79
C PHE A 570 5.87 72.93 -3.64
N ILE A 571 5.40 74.15 -3.35
CA ILE A 571 4.27 74.37 -2.42
C ILE A 571 2.98 73.78 -3.00
N THR A 572 2.79 73.90 -4.31
CA THR A 572 1.61 73.33 -4.98
C THR A 572 1.60 71.80 -4.88
N GLU A 573 2.76 71.15 -5.06
CA GLU A 573 2.90 69.70 -4.89
C GLU A 573 2.74 69.27 -3.42
N SER A 574 3.37 69.97 -2.48
CA SER A 574 3.18 69.72 -1.04
C SER A 574 1.70 69.77 -0.64
N ASN A 575 0.98 70.80 -1.09
CA ASN A 575 -0.45 70.95 -0.82
C ASN A 575 -1.29 69.85 -1.46
N SER A 576 -0.92 69.36 -2.65
CA SER A 576 -1.57 68.22 -3.29
C SER A 576 -1.43 66.96 -2.43
N PHE A 577 -0.20 66.62 -2.01
CA PHE A 577 0.04 65.47 -1.13
C PHE A 577 -0.69 65.59 0.21
N ARG A 578 -0.74 66.78 0.83
CA ARG A 578 -1.52 67.03 2.05
C ARG A 578 -3.02 66.83 1.83
N ARG A 579 -3.56 67.24 0.68
CA ARG A 579 -4.97 67.04 0.34
C ARG A 579 -5.29 65.56 0.21
N THR A 580 -4.49 64.81 -0.54
CA THR A 580 -4.66 63.35 -0.69
C THR A 580 -4.50 62.61 0.64
N ALA A 581 -3.57 63.02 1.50
CA ALA A 581 -3.42 62.45 2.85
C ALA A 581 -4.66 62.71 3.71
N LYS A 582 -5.27 63.91 3.60
CA LYS A 582 -6.50 64.25 4.31
C LYS A 582 -7.70 63.43 3.83
N GLU A 583 -7.83 63.22 2.51
CA GLU A 583 -8.85 62.34 1.93
C GLU A 583 -8.70 60.90 2.42
N LYS A 584 -7.47 60.35 2.40
CA LYS A 584 -7.19 59.02 2.93
C LYS A 584 -7.47 58.90 4.44
N LYS A 585 -7.24 59.95 5.23
CA LYS A 585 -7.62 59.96 6.66
C LYS A 585 -9.13 59.81 6.88
N VAL A 586 -9.96 60.40 6.01
CA VAL A 586 -11.42 60.24 6.09
C VAL A 586 -11.81 58.79 5.78
N SER A 587 -11.20 58.19 4.75
CA SER A 587 -11.41 56.77 4.43
C SER A 587 -10.91 55.84 5.56
N LEU A 588 -9.85 56.21 6.27
CA LEU A 588 -9.33 55.43 7.40
C LEU A 588 -10.34 55.37 8.55
N LEU A 589 -10.96 56.50 8.89
CA LEU A 589 -12.01 56.55 9.92
C LEU A 589 -13.20 55.66 9.58
N GLU A 590 -13.53 55.55 8.29
CA GLU A 590 -14.60 54.65 7.83
C GLU A 590 -14.20 53.18 7.99
N ILE A 591 -12.95 52.82 7.70
CA ILE A 591 -12.42 51.47 7.95
C ILE A 591 -12.41 51.15 9.45
N GLU A 592 -12.03 52.11 10.31
CA GLU A 592 -12.04 51.93 11.76
C GLU A 592 -13.45 51.69 12.30
N LYS A 593 -14.46 52.43 11.81
CA LYS A 593 -15.88 52.17 12.12
C LYS A 593 -16.32 50.78 11.70
N GLN A 594 -15.91 50.31 10.51
CA GLN A 594 -16.22 48.96 10.04
C GLN A 594 -15.58 47.89 10.93
N ILE A 595 -14.35 48.10 11.40
CA ILE A 595 -13.66 47.22 12.35
C ILE A 595 -14.44 47.15 13.67
N ASP A 596 -14.84 48.30 14.23
CA ASP A 596 -15.57 48.35 15.51
C ASP A 596 -16.95 47.71 15.42
N ALA A 597 -17.65 47.91 14.30
CA ALA A 597 -18.92 47.24 14.02
C ALA A 597 -18.75 45.71 14.00
N LYS A 598 -17.70 45.20 13.33
CA LYS A 598 -17.40 43.77 13.25
C LYS A 598 -16.96 43.17 14.58
N LEU A 599 -16.18 43.90 15.38
CA LEU A 599 -15.83 43.50 16.76
C LEU A 599 -17.06 43.41 17.66
N THR A 600 -18.04 44.29 17.47
CA THR A 600 -19.30 44.25 18.20
C THR A 600 -20.15 43.06 17.75
N GLU A 601 -20.16 42.75 16.45
CA GLU A 601 -20.83 41.57 15.89
C GLU A 601 -20.24 40.26 16.42
N MET A 602 -18.92 40.18 16.64
CA MET A 602 -18.26 39.00 17.25
C MET A 602 -18.58 38.77 18.74
N ARG A 603 -19.01 39.81 19.47
CA ARG A 603 -19.34 39.71 20.91
C ARG A 603 -20.78 39.25 21.16
N LYS A 604 -21.62 39.21 20.12
CA LYS A 604 -22.97 38.65 20.14
C LYS A 604 -22.93 37.18 19.72
#